data_AF-A0A314XJ68-F1
#
_entry.id   AF-A0A314XJ68-F1
#
_cell.length_a   1.000
_cell.length_b   1.000
_cell.length_c   1.000
_cell.angle_alpha   90.00
_cell.angle_beta   90.00
_cell.angle_gamma   90.00
#
_symmetry.space_group_name_H-M   'P 1'
#
loop_
_entity.id
_entity.type
_entity.pdbx_description
1 polymer ?
#
loop_
_entity_poly.entity_id
_entity_poly.type
_entity_poly.pdbx_seq_one_letter_code
_entity_poly.pdbx_strand_id
1 'polypeptide(L)'
;MGSFPGHALPGTLFFVVGVWHVWSSLVRYVSNPKSFRVRVWSPVPGFDGRLKYLELYFIAIGTFIDLCIELLYSTHLKFFVNGVLNPSHMNDFEHSGMLLMFFIFGVVSLLSEKTRVCL
;
A
#
# COMPACT_ATOMS: atom_id res chain seq x y z
N MET A 1 -14.23 14.50 6.50
CA MET A 1 -14.39 13.48 5.44
C MET A 1 -13.61 13.97 4.25
N GLY A 2 -12.66 13.16 3.77
CA GLY A 2 -11.79 13.53 2.66
C GLY A 2 -12.57 13.89 1.40
N SER A 3 -11.97 14.70 0.54
CA SER A 3 -12.59 15.07 -0.73
C SER A 3 -12.85 13.81 -1.59
N PHE A 4 -13.91 13.81 -2.40
CA PHE A 4 -14.19 12.70 -3.33
C PHE A 4 -12.99 12.35 -4.23
N PRO A 5 -12.24 13.33 -4.80
CA PRO A 5 -10.99 13.05 -5.52
C PRO A 5 -9.93 12.37 -4.65
N GLY A 6 -9.82 12.82 -3.38
CA GLY A 6 -8.91 12.25 -2.39
C GLY A 6 -9.24 10.82 -1.99
N HIS A 7 -10.50 10.37 -2.14
CA HIS A 7 -10.86 8.95 -1.96
C HIS A 7 -10.75 8.15 -3.25
N ALA A 8 -11.17 8.74 -4.36
CA ALA A 8 -11.20 8.05 -5.65
C ALA A 8 -9.79 7.65 -6.10
N LEU A 9 -8.80 8.50 -5.88
CA LEU A 9 -7.43 8.25 -6.31
C LEU A 9 -6.77 7.08 -5.55
N PRO A 10 -6.61 7.12 -4.21
CA PRO A 10 -6.04 5.99 -3.47
C PRO A 10 -6.94 4.75 -3.51
N GLY A 11 -8.27 4.93 -3.48
CA GLY A 11 -9.21 3.82 -3.62
C GLY A 11 -9.06 3.08 -4.96
N THR A 12 -8.90 3.79 -6.06
CA THR A 12 -8.66 3.19 -7.38
C THR A 12 -7.30 2.49 -7.43
N LEU A 13 -6.26 3.07 -6.82
CA LEU A 13 -4.94 2.44 -6.76
C LEU A 13 -5.00 1.10 -6.01
N PHE A 14 -5.61 1.08 -4.82
CA PHE A 14 -5.81 -0.16 -4.07
C PHE A 14 -6.69 -1.17 -4.82
N PHE A 15 -7.71 -0.70 -5.53
CA PHE A 15 -8.55 -1.58 -6.36
C PHE A 15 -7.75 -2.24 -7.47
N VAL A 16 -6.95 -1.47 -8.23
CA VAL A 16 -6.10 -2.00 -9.29
C VAL A 16 -5.08 -2.99 -8.75
N VAL A 17 -4.43 -2.68 -7.63
CA VAL A 17 -3.48 -3.59 -6.95
C VAL A 17 -4.19 -4.86 -6.47
N GLY A 18 -5.40 -4.74 -5.91
CA GLY A 18 -6.20 -5.89 -5.47
C GLY A 18 -6.59 -6.81 -6.63
N VAL A 19 -7.10 -6.24 -7.74
CA VAL A 19 -7.42 -7.00 -8.96
C VAL A 19 -6.17 -7.67 -9.53
N TRP A 20 -5.04 -6.96 -9.58
CA TRP A 20 -3.74 -7.51 -9.97
C TRP A 20 -3.37 -8.73 -9.13
N HIS A 21 -3.49 -8.62 -7.81
CA HIS A 21 -3.12 -9.67 -6.87
C HIS A 21 -4.01 -10.91 -7.01
N VAL A 22 -5.33 -10.71 -7.14
CA VAL A 22 -6.31 -11.79 -7.34
C VAL A 22 -6.04 -12.49 -8.67
N TRP A 23 -5.89 -11.72 -9.75
CA TRP A 23 -5.61 -12.28 -11.07
C TRP A 23 -4.31 -13.09 -11.08
N SER A 24 -3.24 -12.55 -10.49
CA SER A 24 -1.95 -13.24 -10.38
C SER A 24 -2.06 -14.55 -9.58
N SER A 25 -2.90 -14.57 -8.54
CA SER A 25 -3.18 -15.79 -7.77
C SER A 25 -3.96 -16.82 -8.57
N LEU A 26 -4.98 -16.40 -9.32
CA LEU A 26 -5.76 -17.27 -10.22
C LEU A 26 -4.86 -17.89 -11.30
N VAL A 27 -4.04 -17.09 -11.97
CA VAL A 27 -3.12 -17.58 -13.02
C VAL A 27 -2.16 -18.63 -12.44
N ARG A 28 -1.57 -18.39 -11.26
CA ARG A 28 -0.68 -19.36 -10.60
C ARG A 28 -1.41 -20.66 -10.24
N TYR A 29 -2.64 -20.54 -9.72
CA TYR A 29 -3.46 -21.70 -9.35
C TYR A 29 -3.82 -22.55 -10.56
N VAL A 30 -4.30 -21.93 -11.64
CA VAL A 30 -4.66 -22.63 -12.89
C VAL A 30 -3.42 -23.26 -13.54
N SER A 31 -2.27 -22.59 -13.49
CA SER A 31 -1.04 -23.09 -14.11
C SER A 31 -0.45 -24.32 -13.40
N ASN A 32 -0.48 -24.36 -12.07
CA ASN A 32 -0.01 -25.52 -11.31
C ASN A 32 -0.73 -25.62 -9.95
N PRO A 33 -1.92 -26.25 -9.90
CA PRO A 33 -2.72 -26.28 -8.69
C PRO A 33 -2.06 -27.08 -7.56
N LYS A 34 -1.27 -28.11 -7.90
CA LYS A 34 -0.57 -28.96 -6.90
C LYS A 34 0.57 -28.22 -6.19
N SER A 35 1.23 -27.30 -6.90
CA SER A 35 2.31 -26.47 -6.35
C SER A 35 1.83 -25.11 -5.84
N PHE A 36 0.53 -24.82 -5.91
CA PHE A 36 0.02 -23.50 -5.52
C PHE A 36 0.25 -23.24 -4.01
N ARG A 37 0.70 -22.03 -3.73
CA ARG A 37 0.86 -21.47 -2.39
C ARG A 37 0.37 -20.04 -2.41
N VAL A 38 -0.45 -19.69 -1.44
CA VAL A 38 -0.87 -18.31 -1.21
C VAL A 38 0.36 -17.49 -0.86
N ARG A 39 0.43 -16.28 -1.41
CA ARG A 39 1.48 -15.32 -1.10
C ARG A 39 0.83 -14.02 -0.66
N VAL A 40 1.46 -13.32 0.27
CA VAL A 40 0.99 -12.01 0.76
C VAL A 40 1.17 -10.90 -0.27
N TRP A 41 1.93 -11.15 -1.34
CA TRP A 41 2.10 -10.27 -2.49
C TRP A 41 2.39 -11.12 -3.75
N SER A 42 2.15 -10.58 -4.96
CA SER A 42 2.36 -11.33 -6.21
C SER A 42 3.51 -10.77 -7.07
N PRO A 43 4.53 -11.60 -7.39
CA PRO A 43 5.59 -11.17 -8.28
C PRO A 43 5.12 -11.11 -9.73
N VAL A 44 5.64 -10.14 -10.48
CA VAL A 44 5.38 -10.01 -11.91
C VAL A 44 6.30 -10.96 -12.67
N PRO A 45 5.78 -11.96 -13.39
CA PRO A 45 6.61 -12.83 -14.22
C PRO A 45 7.14 -12.07 -15.44
N GLY A 46 8.37 -12.38 -15.86
CA GLY A 46 8.99 -11.80 -17.06
C GLY A 46 9.96 -10.64 -16.78
N PHE A 47 10.38 -9.95 -17.85
CA PHE A 47 11.33 -8.82 -17.83
C PHE A 47 12.65 -9.09 -17.06
N ASP A 48 13.21 -10.29 -17.18
CA ASP A 48 14.42 -10.72 -16.46
C ASP A 48 14.35 -10.53 -14.93
N GLY A 49 13.13 -10.55 -14.37
CA GLY A 49 12.89 -10.29 -12.94
C GLY A 49 13.06 -8.83 -12.51
N ARG A 50 13.31 -7.89 -13.44
CA ARG A 50 13.43 -6.45 -13.14
C ARG A 50 12.14 -5.87 -12.55
N LEU A 51 11.00 -6.39 -12.98
CA LEU A 51 9.67 -5.99 -12.52
C LEU A 51 9.13 -6.89 -11.40
N LYS A 52 9.94 -7.81 -10.86
CA LYS A 52 9.52 -8.80 -9.87
C LYS A 52 8.74 -8.16 -8.72
N TYR A 53 9.17 -7.01 -8.21
CA TYR A 53 8.62 -6.36 -7.01
C TYR A 53 7.62 -5.21 -7.29
N LEU A 54 7.05 -5.11 -8.50
CA LEU A 54 6.19 -3.98 -8.86
C LEU A 54 5.01 -3.78 -7.92
N GLU A 55 4.31 -4.84 -7.52
CA GLU A 55 3.18 -4.75 -6.59
C GLU A 55 3.60 -4.06 -5.28
N LEU A 56 4.74 -4.46 -4.72
CA LEU A 56 5.26 -3.86 -3.49
C LEU A 56 5.74 -2.42 -3.68
N TYR A 57 6.31 -2.09 -4.84
CA TYR A 57 6.67 -0.71 -5.16
C TYR A 57 5.43 0.18 -5.28
N PHE A 58 4.35 -0.29 -5.93
CA PHE A 58 3.10 0.45 -6.02
C PHE A 58 2.47 0.68 -4.65
N ILE A 59 2.44 -0.35 -3.80
CA ILE A 59 1.94 -0.23 -2.43
C ILE A 59 2.80 0.78 -1.67
N ALA A 60 4.11 0.55 -1.54
CA ALA A 60 4.97 1.40 -0.72
C ALA A 60 5.01 2.86 -1.19
N ILE A 61 5.19 3.10 -2.50
CA ILE A 61 5.28 4.46 -3.03
C ILE A 61 3.91 5.15 -2.98
N GLY A 62 2.85 4.45 -3.40
CA GLY A 62 1.49 5.01 -3.42
C GLY A 62 1.03 5.41 -2.03
N THR A 63 1.20 4.51 -1.05
CA THR A 63 0.78 4.78 0.33
C THR A 63 1.66 5.82 1.01
N PHE A 64 2.94 5.92 0.64
CA PHE A 64 3.83 6.96 1.17
C PHE A 64 3.43 8.35 0.67
N ILE A 65 3.15 8.48 -0.62
CA ILE A 65 2.68 9.75 -1.20
C ILE A 65 1.37 10.17 -0.56
N ASP A 66 0.42 9.25 -0.46
CA ASP A 66 -0.90 9.53 0.13
C ASP A 66 -0.79 9.84 1.63
N LEU A 67 0.08 9.14 2.37
CA LEU A 67 0.42 9.46 3.75
C LEU A 67 0.96 10.89 3.89
N CYS A 68 1.85 11.32 3.00
CA CYS A 68 2.35 12.69 3.02
C CYS A 68 1.24 13.71 2.73
N ILE A 69 0.31 13.42 1.82
CA ILE A 69 -0.81 14.30 1.50
C ILE A 69 -1.74 14.40 2.72
N GLU A 70 -2.22 13.28 3.26
CA GLU A 70 -3.18 13.31 4.37
C GLU A 70 -2.56 13.84 5.65
N LEU A 71 -1.31 13.46 5.96
CA LEU A 71 -0.68 13.88 7.21
C LEU A 71 -0.17 15.31 7.14
N LEU A 72 0.49 15.73 6.05
CA LEU A 72 1.18 17.02 5.98
C LEU A 72 0.34 18.10 5.30
N TYR A 73 -0.36 17.75 4.23
CA TYR A 73 -1.09 18.72 3.42
C TYR A 73 -2.51 18.96 3.97
N SER A 74 -3.29 17.90 4.20
CA SER A 74 -4.68 18.00 4.68
C SER A 74 -4.77 18.62 6.07
N THR A 75 -3.82 18.30 6.98
CA THR A 75 -3.78 18.92 8.33
C THR A 75 -3.23 20.35 8.33
N HIS A 76 -2.73 20.85 7.20
CA HIS A 76 -1.96 22.10 7.11
C HIS A 76 -0.83 22.21 8.14
N LEU A 77 -0.23 21.08 8.54
CA LEU A 77 0.76 20.94 9.62
C LEU A 77 0.26 21.37 11.01
N LYS A 78 -1.05 21.55 11.18
CA LYS A 78 -1.69 21.90 12.46
C LYS A 78 -2.07 20.65 13.23
N PHE A 79 -1.06 19.98 13.77
CA PHE A 79 -1.27 18.71 14.45
C PHE A 79 -2.01 18.84 15.78
N PHE A 80 -1.72 19.89 16.54
CA PHE A 80 -2.28 20.12 17.86
C PHE A 80 -2.94 21.50 17.95
N VAL A 81 -4.09 21.55 18.61
CA VAL A 81 -4.80 22.78 18.96
C VAL A 81 -5.18 22.68 20.43
N ASN A 82 -4.83 23.68 21.24
CA ASN A 82 -5.11 23.71 22.68
C ASN A 82 -4.61 22.47 23.45
N GLY A 83 -3.46 21.91 23.06
CA GLY A 83 -2.85 20.76 23.74
C GLY A 83 -3.47 19.40 23.42
N VAL A 84 -4.48 19.35 22.55
CA VAL A 84 -5.08 18.11 22.04
C VAL A 84 -4.83 17.97 20.54
N LEU A 85 -4.84 16.73 20.04
CA LEU A 85 -4.78 16.45 18.61
C LEU A 85 -5.94 17.16 17.93
N ASN A 86 -5.66 17.88 16.84
CA ASN A 86 -6.62 18.80 16.24
C ASN A 86 -7.92 18.07 15.83
N PRO A 87 -9.06 18.33 16.52
CA PRO A 87 -10.31 17.61 16.27
C PRO A 87 -10.84 17.82 14.85
N SER A 88 -10.52 18.96 14.22
CA SER A 88 -10.98 19.27 12.86
C SER A 88 -10.35 18.38 11.79
N HIS A 89 -9.24 17.71 12.10
CA HIS A 89 -8.48 16.86 11.17
C HIS A 89 -8.38 15.40 11.63
N MET A 90 -9.23 14.95 12.57
CA MET A 90 -9.19 13.55 13.05
C MET A 90 -9.33 12.52 11.93
N ASN A 91 -10.15 12.82 10.93
CA ASN A 91 -10.30 11.96 9.76
C ASN A 91 -8.97 11.78 9.02
N ASP A 92 -8.21 12.85 8.84
CA ASP A 92 -6.95 12.83 8.08
C ASP A 92 -5.87 12.07 8.86
N PHE A 93 -5.89 12.14 10.20
CA PHE A 93 -5.05 11.30 11.06
C PHE A 93 -5.41 9.82 11.00
N GLU A 94 -6.69 9.49 10.97
CA GLU A 94 -7.16 8.10 10.83
C GLU A 94 -6.70 7.52 9.49
N HIS A 95 -6.89 8.27 8.39
CA HIS A 95 -6.43 7.87 7.06
C HIS A 95 -4.90 7.72 7.02
N SER A 96 -4.17 8.70 7.55
CA SER A 96 -2.71 8.64 7.69
C SER A 96 -2.26 7.40 8.48
N GLY A 97 -2.96 7.06 9.57
CA GLY A 97 -2.69 5.87 10.37
C GLY A 97 -2.88 4.58 9.56
N MET A 98 -3.97 4.48 8.78
CA MET A 98 -4.19 3.34 7.89
C MET A 98 -3.11 3.24 6.79
N LEU A 99 -2.79 4.35 6.14
CA LEU A 99 -1.77 4.41 5.07
C LEU A 99 -0.38 4.07 5.58
N LEU A 100 -0.04 4.47 6.82
CA LEU A 100 1.20 4.10 7.47
C LEU A 100 1.35 2.57 7.62
N MET A 101 0.27 1.86 7.95
CA MET A 101 0.32 0.40 8.08
C MET A 101 0.61 -0.28 6.73
N PHE A 102 -0.01 0.18 5.65
CA PHE A 102 0.28 -0.33 4.31
C PHE A 102 1.70 0.01 3.84
N PHE A 103 2.19 1.21 4.18
CA PHE A 103 3.57 1.61 3.89
C PHE A 103 4.58 0.70 4.59
N ILE A 104 4.39 0.45 5.89
CA ILE A 104 5.23 -0.47 6.66
C ILE A 104 5.19 -1.86 6.05
N PHE A 105 4.01 -2.37 5.70
CA PHE A 105 3.86 -3.66 5.03
C PHE A 105 4.68 -3.72 3.72
N GLY A 106 4.56 -2.71 2.86
CA GLY A 106 5.28 -2.65 1.58
C GLY A 106 6.79 -2.62 1.77
N VAL A 107 7.29 -1.78 2.67
CA VAL A 107 8.73 -1.64 2.97
C VAL A 107 9.29 -2.92 3.59
N VAL A 108 8.64 -3.47 4.61
CA VAL A 108 9.10 -4.70 5.29
C VAL A 108 9.12 -5.88 4.31
N SER A 109 8.09 -6.01 3.47
CA SER A 109 8.03 -7.06 2.45
C SER A 109 9.14 -6.91 1.41
N LEU A 110 9.41 -5.67 0.94
CA LEU A 110 10.51 -5.39 0.02
C LEU A 110 11.87 -5.72 0.63
N LEU A 111 12.07 -5.31 1.89
CA LEU A 111 13.31 -5.57 2.61
C LEU A 111 13.52 -7.07 2.79
N SER A 112 12.52 -7.82 3.24
CA SER A 112 12.61 -9.29 3.41
C SER A 112 13.04 -9.99 2.11
N GLU A 113 12.47 -9.60 0.97
CA GLU A 113 12.85 -10.16 -0.34
C GLU A 113 14.29 -9.80 -0.77
N LYS A 114 14.81 -8.66 -0.33
CA LYS A 114 16.14 -8.17 -0.70
C LYS A 114 17.24 -8.65 0.24
N THR A 115 16.96 -8.83 1.53
CA THR A 115 17.98 -9.15 2.54
C THR A 115 18.16 -10.65 2.79
N ARG A 116 17.37 -11.54 2.16
CA ARG A 116 17.35 -12.99 2.47
C ARG A 116 17.13 -13.28 3.96
N VAL A 117 16.61 -12.32 4.73
CA VAL A 117 16.16 -12.57 6.10
C VAL A 117 14.77 -13.17 5.96
N CYS A 118 14.73 -14.49 6.01
CA CYS A 118 13.49 -15.24 6.14
C CYS A 118 12.85 -14.82 7.46
N LEU A 119 11.71 -14.14 7.40
CA LEU A 119 10.71 -14.18 8.48
C LEU A 119 9.84 -15.43 8.28
#